data_AF-A0A2U3LA86-F1
#
_entry.id   AF-A0A2U3LA86-F1
#
_cell.length_a   1.000
_cell.length_b   1.000
_cell.length_c   1.000
_cell.angle_alpha   90.00
_cell.angle_beta   90.00
_cell.angle_gamma   90.00
#
_symmetry.space_group_name_H-M   'P 1'
#
loop_
_entity.id
_entity.type
_entity.pdbx_description
1 polymer ?
#
loop_
_entity_poly.entity_id
_entity_poly.type
_entity_poly.pdbx_seq_one_letter_code
_entity_poly.pdbx_strand_id
1 'polypeptide(L)'
;MAVVDHDTVDGLVEAENIGSEYDVKIISGIEISAYDYQRGRKAHVLGYLMDKPQQIGEVCRPMLIERQKTSKWIVETLAEAGYPITWEFVNKISSGSTNVYKQHIMHALMELGYTSALKADLYKKLFAKPVHGKPGGIVYREIEYLDVFQAVKGIKQAGGVAVLAHPMGYNNMELIPELLDSGLDGLEAWHPSHDDTAVKQIMSEAEKYGLIVTGGSDFHGMYEGKPNLLGSCYTSEAWLQKLYERKTDLNI
;
A
#
# COMPACT_ATOMS: atom_id res chain seq x y z
N MET A 1 -16.01 4.61 5.78
CA MET A 1 -14.63 4.82 5.29
C MET A 1 -13.79 3.61 5.66
N ALA A 2 -12.72 3.28 4.93
CA ALA A 2 -11.77 2.25 5.33
C ALA A 2 -10.40 2.89 5.62
N VAL A 3 -9.68 2.35 6.61
CA VAL A 3 -8.27 2.69 6.88
C VAL A 3 -7.44 1.45 6.53
N VAL A 4 -6.46 1.62 5.65
CA VAL A 4 -5.70 0.54 5.01
C VAL A 4 -4.20 0.89 4.97
N ASP A 5 -3.61 1.12 6.14
CA ASP A 5 -2.20 1.48 6.22
C ASP A 5 -1.29 0.40 5.62
N HIS A 6 -0.15 0.84 5.09
CA HIS A 6 0.82 -0.06 4.49
C HIS A 6 1.42 -1.02 5.51
N ASP A 7 1.20 -2.31 5.32
CA ASP A 7 1.88 -3.41 6.01
C ASP A 7 1.64 -3.48 7.53
N THR A 8 0.72 -2.68 8.09
CA THR A 8 0.42 -2.63 9.53
C THR A 8 -1.08 -2.52 9.79
N VAL A 9 -1.48 -2.94 10.99
CA VAL A 9 -2.84 -2.80 11.54
C VAL A 9 -2.86 -1.97 12.84
N ASP A 10 -1.73 -1.37 13.21
CA ASP A 10 -1.55 -0.75 14.54
C ASP A 10 -2.49 0.47 14.73
N GLY A 11 -2.83 1.17 13.64
CA GLY A 11 -3.71 2.35 13.66
C GLY A 11 -5.21 2.03 13.70
N LEU A 12 -5.62 0.76 13.59
CA LEU A 12 -7.04 0.42 13.40
C LEU A 12 -7.91 0.77 14.61
N VAL A 13 -7.44 0.49 15.83
CA VAL A 13 -8.19 0.79 17.06
C VAL A 13 -8.36 2.31 17.23
N GLU A 14 -7.31 3.08 16.97
CA GLU A 14 -7.39 4.54 17.02
C GLU A 14 -8.37 5.07 15.97
N ALA A 15 -8.29 4.56 14.73
CA ALA A 15 -9.20 4.94 13.66
C ALA A 15 -10.66 4.65 14.02
N GLU A 16 -10.98 3.47 14.56
CA GLU A 16 -12.33 3.10 14.99
C GLU A 16 -12.86 4.02 16.10
N ASN A 17 -12.03 4.34 17.10
CA ASN A 17 -12.41 5.25 18.18
C ASN A 17 -12.72 6.65 17.64
N ILE A 18 -11.83 7.22 16.83
CA ILE A 18 -12.06 8.53 16.20
C ILE A 18 -13.30 8.49 15.32
N GLY A 19 -13.48 7.44 14.52
CA GLY A 19 -14.67 7.25 13.70
C GLY A 19 -15.96 7.31 14.51
N SER A 20 -15.98 6.64 15.68
CA SER A 20 -17.13 6.69 16.58
C SER A 20 -17.39 8.08 17.16
N GLU A 21 -16.36 8.88 17.45
CA GLU A 21 -16.51 10.25 17.95
C GLU A 21 -17.16 11.18 16.91
N TYR A 22 -16.90 10.92 15.63
CA TYR A 22 -17.39 11.74 14.51
C TYR A 22 -18.58 11.12 13.75
N ASP A 23 -19.18 10.03 14.26
CA ASP A 23 -20.27 9.28 13.60
C ASP A 23 -19.91 8.81 12.17
N VAL A 24 -18.65 8.41 11.99
CA VAL A 24 -18.11 7.85 10.74
C VAL A 24 -17.81 6.38 10.96
N LYS A 25 -18.56 5.50 10.28
CA LYS A 25 -18.26 4.06 10.27
C LYS A 25 -16.89 3.78 9.64
N ILE A 26 -16.00 3.18 10.41
CA ILE A 26 -14.69 2.70 9.95
C ILE A 26 -14.76 1.22 9.60
N ILE A 27 -14.22 0.88 8.45
CA ILE A 27 -13.96 -0.48 8.00
C ILE A 27 -12.48 -0.73 8.23
N SER A 28 -12.18 -1.58 9.20
CA SER A 28 -10.81 -2.01 9.48
C SER A 28 -10.21 -2.72 8.27
N GLY A 29 -8.98 -2.33 7.91
CA GLY A 29 -8.29 -2.88 6.76
C GLY A 29 -6.76 -2.74 6.81
N ILE A 30 -6.09 -3.21 5.77
CA ILE A 30 -4.64 -3.14 5.59
C ILE A 30 -4.33 -3.10 4.09
N GLU A 31 -3.27 -2.41 3.68
CA GLU A 31 -2.69 -2.57 2.34
C GLU A 31 -1.32 -3.25 2.43
N ILE A 32 -1.22 -4.49 1.94
CA ILE A 32 0.02 -5.26 1.99
C ILE A 32 0.86 -4.99 0.75
N SER A 33 2.06 -4.47 0.95
CA SER A 33 3.13 -4.40 -0.04
C SER A 33 3.61 -5.82 -0.37
N ALA A 34 3.22 -6.34 -1.53
CA ALA A 34 3.55 -7.68 -1.97
C ALA A 34 4.35 -7.70 -3.28
N TYR A 35 4.80 -8.89 -3.67
CA TYR A 35 5.57 -9.11 -4.88
C TYR A 35 5.19 -10.41 -5.56
N ASP A 36 5.03 -10.33 -6.87
CA ASP A 36 4.92 -11.47 -7.76
C ASP A 36 6.34 -11.88 -8.17
N TYR A 37 6.87 -12.88 -7.46
CA TYR A 37 8.20 -13.40 -7.72
C TYR A 37 8.32 -14.16 -9.04
N GLN A 38 7.21 -14.67 -9.59
CA GLN A 38 7.24 -15.38 -10.86
C GLN A 38 7.48 -14.43 -12.03
N ARG A 39 6.92 -13.21 -11.96
CA ARG A 39 7.04 -12.21 -13.03
C ARG A 39 7.94 -11.03 -12.70
N GLY A 40 8.43 -10.93 -11.46
CA GLY A 40 9.37 -9.90 -11.05
C GLY A 40 8.73 -8.51 -10.96
N ARG A 41 7.53 -8.41 -10.38
CA ARG A 41 6.81 -7.12 -10.25
C ARG A 41 6.08 -6.99 -8.92
N LYS A 42 5.84 -5.74 -8.53
CA LYS A 42 5.07 -5.42 -7.32
C LYS A 42 3.59 -5.72 -7.50
N ALA A 43 2.93 -5.99 -6.39
CA ALA A 43 1.48 -6.03 -6.28
C ALA A 43 1.10 -5.54 -4.89
N HIS A 44 -0.03 -4.85 -4.75
CA HIS A 44 -0.57 -4.56 -3.43
C HIS A 44 -1.88 -5.32 -3.23
N VAL A 45 -2.10 -5.81 -2.02
CA VAL A 45 -3.32 -6.54 -1.66
C VAL A 45 -3.97 -5.85 -0.48
N LEU A 46 -5.20 -5.41 -0.67
CA LEU A 46 -6.05 -4.85 0.37
C LEU A 46 -6.72 -5.99 1.14
N GLY A 47 -6.67 -5.92 2.46
CA GLY A 47 -7.45 -6.76 3.35
C GLY A 47 -8.52 -5.94 4.05
N TYR A 48 -9.76 -6.42 4.06
CA TYR A 48 -10.88 -5.75 4.73
C TYR A 48 -11.60 -6.70 5.69
N LEU A 49 -12.25 -6.15 6.72
CA LEU A 49 -13.19 -6.87 7.59
C LEU A 49 -12.57 -8.14 8.21
N MET A 50 -11.29 -8.07 8.59
CA MET A 50 -10.56 -9.17 9.21
C MET A 50 -11.06 -9.40 10.64
N ASP A 51 -11.29 -10.66 11.03
CA ASP A 51 -11.64 -11.01 12.41
C ASP A 51 -10.42 -10.95 13.34
N LYS A 52 -9.24 -11.25 12.80
CA LYS A 52 -7.97 -11.31 13.54
C LYS A 52 -6.88 -10.50 12.83
N PRO A 53 -7.03 -9.17 12.68
CA PRO A 53 -6.11 -8.34 11.92
C PRO A 53 -4.65 -8.43 12.42
N GLN A 54 -4.42 -8.70 13.70
CA GLN A 54 -3.08 -8.87 14.26
C GLN A 54 -2.32 -10.04 13.65
N GLN A 55 -3.01 -11.11 13.19
CA GLN A 55 -2.33 -12.25 12.56
C GLN A 55 -1.63 -11.85 11.26
N ILE A 56 -2.30 -11.07 10.40
CA ILE A 56 -1.68 -10.59 9.17
C ILE A 56 -0.65 -9.47 9.44
N GLY A 57 -0.86 -8.67 10.49
CA GLY A 57 0.14 -7.71 10.98
C GLY A 57 1.44 -8.40 11.39
N GLU A 58 1.37 -9.53 12.10
CA GLU A 58 2.54 -10.33 12.47
C GLU A 58 3.29 -10.90 11.26
N VAL A 59 2.56 -11.31 10.22
CA VAL A 59 3.14 -11.77 8.95
C VAL A 59 3.88 -10.63 8.23
N CYS A 60 3.37 -9.41 8.30
CA CYS A 60 3.99 -8.22 7.67
C CYS A 60 5.17 -7.66 8.48
N ARG A 61 5.25 -7.96 9.78
CA ARG A 61 6.24 -7.40 10.71
C ARG A 61 7.70 -7.56 10.28
N PRO A 62 8.18 -8.72 9.75
CA PRO A 62 9.55 -8.84 9.26
C PRO A 62 9.88 -7.82 8.17
N MET A 63 8.95 -7.58 7.24
CA MET A 63 9.12 -6.60 6.17
C MET A 63 9.17 -5.17 6.72
N LEU A 64 8.36 -4.82 7.72
CA LEU A 64 8.44 -3.52 8.39
C LEU A 64 9.81 -3.31 9.06
N ILE A 65 10.35 -4.34 9.72
CA ILE A 65 11.68 -4.29 10.35
C ILE A 65 12.77 -4.05 9.30
N GLU A 66 12.75 -4.80 8.19
CA GLU A 66 13.73 -4.62 7.11
C GLU A 66 13.60 -3.26 6.41
N ARG A 67 12.38 -2.76 6.26
CA ARG A 67 12.11 -1.40 5.76
C ARG A 67 12.72 -0.34 6.67
N GLN A 68 12.54 -0.44 7.99
CA GLN A 68 13.09 0.52 8.95
C GLN A 68 14.62 0.50 8.94
N LYS A 69 15.24 -0.68 8.89
CA LYS A 69 16.71 -0.84 8.74
C LYS A 69 17.20 -0.21 7.43
N THR A 70 16.48 -0.46 6.33
CA THR A 70 16.82 0.11 5.02
C THR A 70 16.71 1.62 5.03
N SER A 71 15.66 2.18 5.62
CA SER A 71 15.46 3.63 5.75
C SER A 71 16.54 4.29 6.60
N LYS A 72 16.95 3.65 7.70
CA LYS A 72 18.09 4.13 8.50
C LYS A 72 19.39 4.14 7.69
N TRP A 73 19.67 3.05 6.99
CA TRP A 73 20.83 2.97 6.11
C TRP A 73 20.81 4.03 5.00
N ILE A 74 19.64 4.31 4.41
CA ILE A 74 19.49 5.38 3.41
C ILE A 74 19.92 6.72 4.02
N VAL A 75 19.42 7.04 5.22
CA VAL A 75 19.74 8.33 5.88
C VAL A 75 21.22 8.44 6.21
N GLU A 76 21.83 7.38 6.73
CA GLU A 76 23.27 7.33 7.03
C GLU A 76 24.13 7.50 5.76
N THR A 77 23.74 6.82 4.67
CA THR A 77 24.42 6.93 3.36
C THR A 77 24.31 8.34 2.77
N LEU A 78 23.15 8.99 2.91
CA LEU A 78 22.99 10.38 2.49
C LEU A 78 23.83 11.33 3.35
N ALA A 79 23.93 11.09 4.65
CA ALA A 79 24.79 11.87 5.54
C ALA A 79 26.27 11.79 5.12
N GLU A 80 26.76 10.58 4.84
CA GLU A 80 28.11 10.35 4.31
C GLU A 80 28.34 11.02 2.95
N ALA A 81 27.30 11.10 2.12
CA ALA A 81 27.33 11.81 0.84
C ALA A 81 27.24 13.34 0.96
N GLY A 82 27.22 13.90 2.18
CA GLY A 82 27.26 15.34 2.45
C GLY A 82 25.89 16.02 2.60
N TYR A 83 24.80 15.26 2.68
CA TYR A 83 23.50 15.82 3.05
C TYR A 83 23.43 16.02 4.57
N PRO A 84 23.03 17.19 5.09
CA PRO A 84 22.94 17.49 6.51
C PRO A 84 21.66 16.89 7.13
N ILE A 85 21.44 15.59 6.92
CA ILE A 85 20.26 14.83 7.36
C ILE A 85 20.68 13.87 8.47
N THR A 86 19.81 13.71 9.48
CA THR A 86 20.02 12.74 10.56
C THR A 86 18.82 11.82 10.71
N TRP A 87 19.05 10.64 11.29
CA TRP A 87 17.99 9.69 11.57
C TRP A 87 16.95 10.26 12.54
N GLU A 88 17.41 11.01 13.55
CA GLU A 88 16.56 11.68 14.54
C GLU A 88 15.62 12.68 13.88
N PHE A 89 16.11 13.46 12.90
CA PHE A 89 15.29 14.44 12.19
C PHE A 89 14.22 13.76 11.33
N VAL A 90 14.58 12.68 10.63
CA VAL A 90 13.62 11.90 9.83
C VAL A 90 12.56 11.21 10.71
N ASN A 91 12.94 10.69 11.88
CA ASN A 91 11.97 10.12 12.84
C ASN A 91 11.00 11.18 13.35
N LYS A 92 11.47 12.40 13.61
CA LYS A 92 10.58 13.51 14.01
C LYS A 92 9.54 13.81 12.92
N ILE A 93 9.94 13.77 11.66
CA ILE A 93 9.03 13.99 10.51
C ILE A 93 8.02 12.84 10.34
N SER A 94 8.37 11.63 10.77
CA SER A 94 7.54 10.43 10.61
C SER A 94 6.82 10.02 11.89
N SER A 95 6.68 10.90 12.88
CA SER A 95 6.14 10.58 14.20
C SER A 95 4.71 10.03 14.20
N GLY A 96 3.92 10.31 13.17
CA GLY A 96 2.58 9.77 12.98
C GLY A 96 2.53 8.47 12.16
N SER A 97 3.69 7.86 11.86
CA SER A 97 3.80 6.65 11.06
C SER A 97 4.50 5.55 11.84
N THR A 98 4.11 4.30 11.59
CA THR A 98 4.76 3.12 12.18
C THR A 98 6.13 2.83 11.57
N ASN A 99 6.48 3.44 10.42
CA ASN A 99 7.73 3.20 9.71
C ASN A 99 8.23 4.44 8.97
N VAL A 100 9.53 4.47 8.68
CA VAL A 100 10.12 5.48 7.80
C VAL A 100 10.03 5.00 6.36
N TYR A 101 9.35 5.77 5.51
CA TYR A 101 9.30 5.55 4.06
C TYR A 101 10.18 6.58 3.34
N LYS A 102 10.46 6.33 2.06
CA LYS A 102 11.27 7.23 1.21
C LYS A 102 10.69 8.65 1.20
N GLN A 103 9.37 8.77 1.28
CA GLN A 103 8.64 10.03 1.35
C GLN A 103 9.03 10.85 2.59
N HIS A 104 9.21 10.22 3.75
CA HIS A 104 9.66 10.91 4.97
C HIS A 104 11.10 11.42 4.84
N ILE A 105 11.98 10.64 4.21
CA ILE A 105 13.37 11.03 3.95
C ILE A 105 13.41 12.21 2.95
N MET A 106 12.60 12.15 1.89
CA MET A 106 12.49 13.26 0.94
C MET A 106 11.87 14.51 1.57
N HIS A 107 10.90 14.37 2.46
CA HIS A 107 10.34 15.48 3.22
C HIS A 107 11.43 16.14 4.08
N ALA A 108 12.28 15.36 4.75
CA ALA A 108 13.43 15.91 5.47
C ALA A 108 14.38 16.69 4.54
N LEU A 109 14.66 16.15 3.35
CA LEU A 109 15.49 16.86 2.36
C LEU A 109 14.81 18.12 1.80
N MET A 110 13.48 18.16 1.75
CA MET A 110 12.72 19.37 1.40
C MET A 110 12.85 20.45 2.47
N GLU A 111 12.66 20.09 3.74
CA GLU A 111 12.83 21.00 4.90
C GLU A 111 14.25 21.56 4.98
N LEU A 112 15.24 20.78 4.56
CA LEU A 112 16.65 21.20 4.46
C LEU A 112 16.98 21.99 3.18
N GLY A 113 16.01 22.21 2.29
CA GLY A 113 16.17 23.03 1.08
C GLY A 113 16.82 22.34 -0.12
N TYR A 114 16.98 21.01 -0.11
CA TYR A 114 17.63 20.26 -1.20
C TYR A 114 16.70 19.93 -2.36
N THR A 115 15.39 19.99 -2.15
CA THR A 115 14.40 19.81 -3.21
C THR A 115 13.10 20.51 -2.87
N SER A 116 12.28 20.79 -3.88
CA SER A 116 10.98 21.48 -3.72
C SER A 116 9.77 20.54 -3.74
N ALA A 117 9.97 19.24 -4.02
CA ALA A 117 8.89 18.26 -4.04
C ALA A 117 9.40 16.84 -3.77
N LEU A 118 8.53 15.99 -3.20
CA LEU A 118 8.86 14.62 -2.80
C LEU A 118 9.30 13.73 -3.97
N LYS A 119 8.64 13.87 -5.13
CA LYS A 119 8.89 13.08 -6.35
C LYS A 119 9.62 13.90 -7.44
N ALA A 120 10.54 14.78 -7.04
CA ALA A 120 11.36 15.59 -7.95
C ALA A 120 12.57 14.83 -8.53
N ASP A 121 13.41 15.52 -9.31
CA ASP A 121 14.59 14.91 -9.95
C ASP A 121 15.62 14.38 -8.94
N LEU A 122 15.72 14.99 -7.75
CA LEU A 122 16.57 14.46 -6.68
C LEU A 122 16.11 13.07 -6.24
N TYR A 123 14.81 12.84 -6.05
CA TYR A 123 14.26 11.52 -5.74
C TYR A 123 14.63 10.50 -6.83
N LYS A 124 14.42 10.86 -8.10
CA LYS A 124 14.76 9.98 -9.23
C LYS A 124 16.24 9.64 -9.25
N LYS A 125 17.13 10.60 -8.97
CA LYS A 125 18.58 10.40 -8.92
C LYS A 125 19.01 9.52 -7.75
N LEU A 126 18.49 9.77 -6.55
CA LEU A 126 18.89 9.07 -5.32
C LEU A 126 18.43 7.61 -5.30
N PHE A 127 17.24 7.33 -5.85
CA PHE A 127 16.60 6.01 -5.80
C PHE A 127 16.54 5.31 -7.17
N ALA A 128 17.30 5.76 -8.17
CA ALA A 128 17.30 5.16 -9.49
C ALA A 128 17.67 3.67 -9.42
N LYS A 129 16.92 2.82 -10.13
CA LYS A 129 17.32 1.42 -10.32
C LYS A 129 18.60 1.37 -11.18
N PRO A 130 19.53 0.42 -10.93
CA PRO A 130 20.60 0.11 -11.87
C PRO A 130 20.02 -0.35 -13.21
N VAL A 131 20.59 0.13 -14.32
CA VAL A 131 20.13 -0.21 -15.68
C VAL A 131 21.33 -0.40 -16.61
N HIS A 132 21.42 -1.54 -17.29
CA HIS A 132 22.40 -1.83 -18.35
C HIS A 132 23.84 -1.38 -18.03
N GLY A 133 24.40 -1.82 -16.90
CA GLY A 133 25.76 -1.49 -16.49
C GLY A 133 25.97 -0.07 -15.93
N LYS A 134 24.91 0.76 -15.87
CA LYS A 134 24.94 2.02 -15.13
C LYS A 134 24.62 1.77 -13.66
N PRO A 135 25.40 2.33 -12.72
CA PRO A 135 25.07 2.24 -11.30
C PRO A 135 23.71 2.90 -11.05
N GLY A 136 22.97 2.36 -10.08
CA GLY A 136 21.75 2.97 -9.60
C GLY A 136 22.03 4.26 -8.81
N GLY A 137 20.98 4.81 -8.21
CA GLY A 137 21.11 5.88 -7.24
C GLY A 137 21.87 5.42 -5.99
N ILE A 138 22.56 6.35 -5.34
CA ILE A 138 23.46 6.06 -4.21
C ILE A 138 22.78 5.36 -3.03
N VAL A 139 21.45 5.46 -2.95
CA VAL A 139 20.63 4.85 -1.90
C VAL A 139 19.56 3.92 -2.47
N TYR A 140 19.78 3.40 -3.68
CA TYR A 140 18.94 2.32 -4.21
C TYR A 140 19.23 1.01 -3.46
N ARG A 141 18.18 0.43 -2.90
CA ARG A 141 18.20 -0.91 -2.31
C ARG A 141 16.86 -1.58 -2.53
N GLU A 142 16.89 -2.88 -2.82
CA GLU A 142 15.70 -3.70 -2.89
C GLU A 142 15.31 -4.17 -1.50
N ILE A 143 14.01 -4.16 -1.24
CA ILE A 143 13.40 -4.72 -0.03
C ILE A 143 12.69 -5.98 -0.49
N GLU A 144 12.89 -7.05 0.25
CA GLU A 144 12.13 -8.28 0.05
C GLU A 144 10.71 -8.08 0.59
N TYR A 145 9.73 -8.32 -0.27
CA TYR A 145 8.31 -8.12 0.02
C TYR A 145 7.64 -9.47 0.26
N LEU A 146 6.44 -9.47 0.85
CA LEU A 146 5.68 -10.70 0.97
C LEU A 146 5.29 -11.21 -0.41
N ASP A 147 5.38 -12.53 -0.65
CA ASP A 147 4.85 -13.13 -1.87
C ASP A 147 3.34 -12.86 -1.99
N VAL A 148 2.89 -12.43 -3.16
CA VAL A 148 1.49 -12.00 -3.38
C VAL A 148 0.46 -13.09 -3.05
N PHE A 149 0.79 -14.37 -3.28
CA PHE A 149 -0.10 -15.49 -2.92
C PHE A 149 -0.17 -15.66 -1.40
N GLN A 150 0.94 -15.45 -0.69
CA GLN A 150 0.97 -15.46 0.77
C GLN A 150 0.21 -14.27 1.36
N ALA A 151 0.27 -13.10 0.74
CA ALA A 151 -0.49 -11.93 1.18
C ALA A 151 -2.01 -12.20 1.14
N VAL A 152 -2.51 -12.73 0.02
CA VAL A 152 -3.93 -13.11 -0.11
C VAL A 152 -4.28 -14.17 0.94
N LYS A 153 -3.53 -15.27 1.02
CA LYS A 153 -3.79 -16.35 2.00
C LYS A 153 -3.78 -15.85 3.44
N GLY A 154 -2.85 -14.96 3.79
CA GLY A 154 -2.74 -14.39 5.12
C GLY A 154 -3.97 -13.55 5.50
N ILE A 155 -4.49 -12.75 4.57
CA ILE A 155 -5.76 -12.02 4.77
C ILE A 155 -6.92 -13.00 4.99
N LYS A 156 -7.00 -14.06 4.19
CA LYS A 156 -8.05 -15.09 4.33
C LYS A 156 -7.95 -15.82 5.67
N GLN A 157 -6.75 -16.16 6.12
CA GLN A 157 -6.51 -16.79 7.43
C GLN A 157 -6.89 -15.87 8.59
N ALA A 158 -6.72 -14.56 8.43
CA ALA A 158 -7.20 -13.54 9.37
C ALA A 158 -8.74 -13.33 9.31
N GLY A 159 -9.46 -14.09 8.47
CA GLY A 159 -10.90 -14.01 8.29
C GLY A 159 -11.36 -12.84 7.41
N GLY A 160 -10.45 -12.19 6.69
CA GLY A 160 -10.74 -11.00 5.89
C GLY A 160 -11.12 -11.28 4.45
N VAL A 161 -11.58 -10.22 3.79
CA VAL A 161 -11.81 -10.15 2.34
C VAL A 161 -10.54 -9.62 1.67
N ALA A 162 -10.00 -10.36 0.70
CA ALA A 162 -8.77 -10.01 -0.01
C ALA A 162 -9.07 -9.40 -1.38
N VAL A 163 -8.52 -8.21 -1.63
CA VAL A 163 -8.76 -7.43 -2.84
C VAL A 163 -7.43 -7.04 -3.50
N LEU A 164 -7.28 -7.28 -4.79
CA LEU A 164 -6.09 -6.83 -5.54
C LEU A 164 -6.19 -5.31 -5.77
N ALA A 165 -5.26 -4.56 -5.19
CA ALA A 165 -5.24 -3.10 -5.25
C ALA A 165 -4.67 -2.61 -6.59
N HIS A 166 -5.26 -1.54 -7.11
CA HIS A 166 -4.85 -0.81 -8.32
C HIS A 166 -4.13 -1.66 -9.41
N PRO A 167 -4.72 -2.77 -9.89
CA PRO A 167 -3.99 -3.76 -10.68
C PRO A 167 -3.44 -3.26 -12.02
N MET A 168 -4.04 -2.21 -12.57
CA MET A 168 -3.53 -1.55 -13.78
C MET A 168 -2.29 -0.70 -13.49
N GLY A 169 -2.17 -0.14 -12.27
CA GLY A 169 -1.02 0.65 -11.84
C GLY A 169 0.28 -0.15 -11.73
N TYR A 170 0.17 -1.44 -11.36
CA TYR A 170 1.30 -2.37 -11.37
C TYR A 170 1.32 -3.35 -12.54
N ASN A 171 0.40 -3.17 -13.50
CA ASN A 171 0.25 -4.03 -14.67
C ASN A 171 0.25 -5.51 -14.27
N ASN A 172 -0.64 -5.90 -13.37
CA ASN A 172 -0.67 -7.25 -12.79
C ASN A 172 -2.04 -7.94 -12.93
N MET A 173 -2.87 -7.49 -13.88
CA MET A 173 -4.16 -8.10 -14.23
C MET A 173 -4.07 -9.61 -14.52
N GLU A 174 -2.96 -10.10 -15.10
CA GLU A 174 -2.84 -11.53 -15.37
C GLU A 174 -2.63 -12.40 -14.11
N LEU A 175 -2.42 -11.80 -12.93
CA LEU A 175 -2.41 -12.52 -11.65
C LEU A 175 -3.81 -12.97 -11.21
N ILE A 176 -4.85 -12.29 -11.67
CA ILE A 176 -6.23 -12.49 -11.17
C ILE A 176 -6.61 -13.98 -11.15
N PRO A 177 -6.44 -14.76 -12.24
CA PRO A 177 -6.85 -16.16 -12.25
C PRO A 177 -6.05 -17.02 -11.26
N GLU A 178 -4.77 -16.74 -11.07
CA GLU A 178 -3.91 -17.50 -10.15
C GLU A 178 -4.16 -17.15 -8.68
N LEU A 179 -4.59 -15.92 -8.40
CA LEU A 179 -4.92 -15.48 -7.05
C LEU A 179 -6.28 -16.03 -6.57
N LEU A 180 -7.15 -16.49 -7.48
CA LEU A 180 -8.40 -17.18 -7.11
C LEU A 180 -8.14 -18.40 -6.23
N ASP A 181 -7.14 -19.21 -6.58
CA ASP A 181 -6.75 -20.40 -5.81
C ASP A 181 -6.17 -20.05 -4.43
N SER A 182 -5.76 -18.79 -4.24
CA SER A 182 -5.31 -18.26 -2.96
C SER A 182 -6.44 -17.60 -2.15
N GLY A 183 -7.63 -17.46 -2.74
CA GLY A 183 -8.82 -16.91 -2.11
C GLY A 183 -9.10 -15.44 -2.42
N LEU A 184 -8.63 -14.91 -3.55
CA LEU A 184 -8.95 -13.55 -3.98
C LEU A 184 -10.47 -13.33 -4.08
N ASP A 185 -10.96 -12.25 -3.48
CA ASP A 185 -12.39 -11.95 -3.43
C ASP A 185 -12.78 -10.79 -4.33
N GLY A 186 -11.86 -9.84 -4.58
CA GLY A 186 -12.19 -8.61 -5.26
C GLY A 186 -11.04 -7.92 -5.97
N LEU A 187 -11.39 -6.89 -6.74
CA LEU A 187 -10.46 -5.99 -7.44
C LEU A 187 -10.78 -4.54 -7.10
N GLU A 188 -9.76 -3.68 -7.00
CA GLU A 188 -9.97 -2.24 -6.93
C GLU A 188 -10.06 -1.66 -8.35
N ALA A 189 -11.25 -1.18 -8.73
CA ALA A 189 -11.46 -0.58 -10.06
C ALA A 189 -11.33 0.94 -10.02
N TRP A 190 -11.97 1.62 -9.06
CA TRP A 190 -11.94 3.08 -8.99
C TRP A 190 -10.77 3.54 -8.12
N HIS A 191 -9.72 4.02 -8.79
CA HIS A 191 -8.50 4.49 -8.16
C HIS A 191 -7.94 5.69 -8.95
N PRO A 192 -7.27 6.67 -8.32
CA PRO A 192 -6.75 7.86 -9.03
C PRO A 192 -5.76 7.57 -10.15
N SER A 193 -5.12 6.40 -10.15
CA SER A 193 -4.23 5.95 -11.23
C SER A 193 -4.94 5.26 -12.40
N HIS A 194 -6.25 5.04 -12.32
CA HIS A 194 -7.03 4.35 -13.34
C HIS A 194 -7.86 5.34 -14.17
N ASP A 195 -7.83 5.16 -15.49
CA ASP A 195 -8.74 5.83 -16.42
C ASP A 195 -9.98 4.96 -16.70
N ASP A 196 -10.92 5.49 -17.49
CA ASP A 196 -12.15 4.76 -17.84
C ASP A 196 -11.89 3.42 -18.56
N THR A 197 -10.76 3.30 -19.27
CA THR A 197 -10.38 2.06 -19.96
C THR A 197 -9.94 1.01 -18.95
N ALA A 198 -9.08 1.40 -18.01
CA ALA A 198 -8.67 0.58 -16.88
C ALA A 198 -9.88 0.10 -16.07
N VAL A 199 -10.80 1.01 -15.71
CA VAL A 199 -12.02 0.64 -14.97
C VAL A 199 -12.85 -0.39 -15.74
N LYS A 200 -13.10 -0.19 -17.04
CA LYS A 200 -13.87 -1.14 -17.87
C LYS A 200 -13.22 -2.52 -17.91
N GLN A 201 -11.90 -2.57 -18.06
CA GLN A 201 -11.16 -3.83 -18.09
C GLN A 201 -11.24 -4.57 -16.75
N ILE A 202 -11.04 -3.87 -15.63
CA ILE A 202 -11.12 -4.45 -14.28
C ILE A 202 -12.54 -4.96 -14.00
N MET A 203 -13.57 -4.19 -14.36
CA MET A 203 -14.96 -4.60 -14.22
C MET A 203 -15.29 -5.86 -15.03
N SER A 204 -14.76 -5.98 -16.25
CA SER A 204 -14.95 -7.17 -17.09
C SER A 204 -14.32 -8.43 -16.49
N GLU A 205 -13.12 -8.33 -15.91
CA GLU A 205 -12.50 -9.48 -15.23
C GLU A 205 -13.22 -9.80 -13.91
N ALA A 206 -13.68 -8.78 -13.17
CA ALA A 206 -14.46 -8.99 -11.96
C ALA A 206 -15.77 -9.74 -12.25
N GLU A 207 -16.49 -9.37 -13.30
CA GLU A 207 -17.70 -10.07 -13.75
C GLU A 207 -17.41 -11.52 -14.15
N LYS A 208 -16.37 -11.72 -14.98
CA LYS A 208 -15.95 -13.04 -15.46
C LYS A 208 -15.62 -14.02 -14.34
N TYR A 209 -15.02 -13.55 -13.25
CA TYR A 209 -14.59 -14.39 -12.12
C TYR A 209 -15.49 -14.29 -10.88
N GLY A 210 -16.60 -13.55 -10.94
CA GLY A 210 -17.51 -13.38 -9.79
C GLY A 210 -16.87 -12.66 -8.59
N LEU A 211 -15.97 -11.73 -8.87
CA LEU A 211 -15.25 -10.93 -7.86
C LEU A 211 -16.02 -9.67 -7.48
N ILE A 212 -15.85 -9.22 -6.25
CA ILE A 212 -16.34 -7.91 -5.83
C ILE A 212 -15.46 -6.80 -6.39
N VAL A 213 -16.00 -5.58 -6.46
CA VAL A 213 -15.23 -4.41 -6.91
C VAL A 213 -15.23 -3.36 -5.82
N THR A 214 -14.06 -2.76 -5.60
CA THR A 214 -13.88 -1.65 -4.64
C THR A 214 -13.34 -0.42 -5.34
N GLY A 215 -13.33 0.69 -4.62
CA GLY A 215 -12.72 1.94 -5.00
C GLY A 215 -12.23 2.72 -3.79
N GLY A 216 -11.07 3.34 -3.93
CA GLY A 216 -10.38 4.07 -2.88
C GLY A 216 -9.60 5.24 -3.45
N SER A 217 -9.48 6.32 -2.68
CA SER A 217 -8.76 7.52 -3.11
C SER A 217 -7.25 7.41 -2.96
N ASP A 218 -6.74 6.36 -2.31
CA ASP A 218 -5.30 6.20 -2.04
C ASP A 218 -4.68 7.48 -1.43
N PHE A 219 -5.37 7.97 -0.38
CA PHE A 219 -5.09 9.27 0.23
C PHE A 219 -3.85 9.19 1.13
N HIS A 220 -2.85 10.01 0.83
CA HIS A 220 -1.57 10.06 1.55
C HIS A 220 -1.25 11.49 2.06
N GLY A 221 -2.25 12.38 2.08
CA GLY A 221 -2.06 13.79 2.43
C GLY A 221 -1.01 14.47 1.55
N MET A 222 0.00 15.08 2.18
CA MET A 222 1.10 15.75 1.47
C MET A 222 2.16 14.78 0.91
N TYR A 223 2.09 13.48 1.24
CA TYR A 223 3.14 12.51 0.91
C TYR A 223 3.05 11.91 -0.50
N GLU A 224 2.30 12.57 -1.37
CA GLU A 224 2.17 12.22 -2.78
C GLU A 224 2.66 13.34 -3.70
N GLY A 225 3.10 12.98 -4.91
CA GLY A 225 3.60 13.97 -5.88
C GLY A 225 2.49 14.91 -6.36
N LYS A 226 1.28 14.36 -6.47
CA LYS A 226 0.02 15.09 -6.65
C LYS A 226 -0.94 14.55 -5.59
N PRO A 227 -1.49 15.39 -4.70
CA PRO A 227 -2.35 14.92 -3.64
C PRO A 227 -3.65 14.35 -4.24
N ASN A 228 -3.94 13.09 -3.90
CA ASN A 228 -5.29 12.56 -4.09
C ASN A 228 -6.19 13.20 -3.03
N LEU A 229 -7.42 13.56 -3.41
CA LEU A 229 -8.38 14.11 -2.44
C LEU A 229 -9.12 12.95 -1.78
N LEU A 230 -9.35 13.04 -0.48
CA LEU A 230 -10.13 12.03 0.23
C LEU A 230 -11.52 11.89 -0.43
N GLY A 231 -11.90 10.65 -0.77
CA GLY A 231 -13.18 10.36 -1.44
C GLY A 231 -13.24 10.72 -2.93
N SER A 232 -12.12 11.08 -3.59
CA SER A 232 -12.10 11.31 -5.04
C SER A 232 -12.45 10.07 -5.86
N CYS A 233 -12.20 8.90 -5.30
CA CYS A 233 -12.69 7.61 -5.77
C CYS A 233 -13.31 6.89 -4.57
N TYR A 234 -14.37 6.13 -4.80
CA TYR A 234 -15.14 5.50 -3.73
C TYR A 234 -15.76 4.17 -4.19
N THR A 235 -16.06 3.32 -3.22
CA THR A 235 -16.88 2.12 -3.43
C THR A 235 -18.35 2.52 -3.31
N SER A 236 -19.17 2.20 -4.32
CA SER A 236 -20.62 2.51 -4.26
C SER A 236 -21.31 1.66 -3.20
N GLU A 237 -22.47 2.11 -2.72
CA GLU A 237 -23.23 1.38 -1.69
C GLU A 237 -23.54 -0.06 -2.10
N ALA A 238 -23.88 -0.29 -3.37
CA ALA A 238 -24.13 -1.64 -3.90
C ALA A 238 -22.90 -2.56 -3.81
N TRP A 239 -21.71 -2.04 -4.06
CA TRP A 239 -20.47 -2.80 -3.93
C TRP A 239 -20.02 -2.94 -2.48
N LEU A 240 -20.30 -1.95 -1.64
CA LEU A 240 -20.07 -2.03 -0.20
C LEU A 240 -20.93 -3.12 0.44
N GLN A 241 -22.19 -3.24 0.02
CA GLN A 241 -23.06 -4.33 0.45
C GLN A 241 -22.50 -5.70 0.05
N LYS A 242 -22.03 -5.84 -1.20
CA LYS A 242 -21.35 -7.07 -1.66
C LYS A 242 -20.07 -7.39 -0.89
N LEU A 243 -19.33 -6.40 -0.41
CA LEU A 243 -18.18 -6.60 0.46
C LEU A 243 -18.60 -7.26 1.79
N TYR A 244 -19.70 -6.81 2.40
CA TYR A 244 -20.24 -7.41 3.63
C TYR A 244 -20.82 -8.82 3.39
N GLU A 245 -21.52 -9.03 2.28
CA GLU A 245 -22.02 -10.35 1.87
C GLU A 245 -20.86 -11.33 1.70
N ARG A 246 -19.81 -10.91 0.98
CA ARG A 246 -18.61 -11.74 0.80
C ARG A 246 -17.95 -12.08 2.12
N LYS A 247 -17.87 -11.15 3.08
CA LYS A 247 -17.36 -11.45 4.44
C LYS A 247 -18.25 -12.48 5.14
N THR A 248 -19.56 -12.42 4.98
CA THR A 248 -20.49 -13.37 5.59
C THR A 248 -20.30 -14.78 5.03
N ASP A 249 -20.08 -14.91 3.72
CA ASP A 249 -19.81 -16.20 3.06
C ASP A 249 -18.52 -16.87 3.57
N LEU A 250 -17.58 -16.12 4.14
CA LEU A 250 -16.35 -16.67 4.73
C LEU A 250 -16.55 -17.28 6.12
N ASN A 251 -17.65 -16.94 6.79
CA ASN A 251 -17.95 -17.38 8.15
C ASN A 251 -18.87 -18.63 8.17
N ILE A 252 -19.26 -19.15 7.00
CA ILE A 252 -20.08 -20.35 6.81
C ILE A 252 -19.19 -21.52 6.41
#